data_AF-A0A1G2I1H1-F1
#
_entry.id   AF-A0A1G2I1H1-F1
#
_cell.length_a   1.000
_cell.length_b   1.000
_cell.length_c   1.000
_cell.angle_alpha   90.00
_cell.angle_beta   90.00
_cell.angle_gamma   90.00
#
_symmetry.space_group_name_H-M   'P 1'
#
loop_
_entity.id
_entity.type
_entity.pdbx_description
1 polymer ?
#
loop_
_entity_poly.entity_id
_entity_poly.type
_entity_poly.pdbx_seq_one_letter_code
_entity_poly.pdbx_strand_id
1 'polypeptide(L)'
;MSTLFLQFLLQIIFLTIVFLHITKKNLDAIFAYGIQSLAILILLINSFFETGDISLLFIALLVCIVKVILAPGFFAQLIKKNELIFSASTYLNMPLTLVVLATLTAMAHSYRFSPITNIIPANETLLSLALSTMFLSLFLIVNRKGALSQIIGILSLENSIVAFAIFAGLEQSLGLQIGILFDISIWLIIATVFISMIYKQFGSLDVTDMKKLKE
;
A
#
# COMPACT_ATOMS: atom_id res chain seq x y z
N MET A 1 10.25 -20.75 0.73
CA MET A 1 9.01 -21.31 0.12
C MET A 1 9.28 -21.67 -1.34
N SER A 2 8.36 -22.25 -2.12
CA SER A 2 8.61 -22.41 -3.56
C SER A 2 8.68 -21.03 -4.23
N THR A 3 9.60 -20.84 -5.17
CA THR A 3 9.75 -19.57 -5.91
C THR A 3 8.42 -19.14 -6.56
N LEU A 4 7.66 -20.11 -7.09
CA LEU A 4 6.31 -19.90 -7.65
C LEU A 4 5.35 -19.21 -6.67
N PHE A 5 5.42 -19.52 -5.37
CA PHE A 5 4.55 -18.90 -4.37
C PHE A 5 4.88 -17.42 -4.17
N LEU A 6 6.17 -17.05 -4.18
CA LEU A 6 6.59 -15.65 -4.08
C LEU A 6 6.17 -14.84 -5.32
N GLN A 7 6.27 -15.44 -6.51
CA GLN A 7 5.78 -14.84 -7.74
C GLN A 7 4.27 -14.58 -7.67
N PHE A 8 3.51 -15.53 -7.13
CA PHE A 8 2.07 -15.39 -6.94
C PHE A 8 1.70 -14.23 -6.00
N LEU A 9 2.43 -14.04 -4.89
CA LEU A 9 2.22 -12.91 -3.99
C LEU A 9 2.49 -11.56 -4.67
N LEU A 10 3.55 -11.47 -5.48
CA LEU A 10 3.86 -10.25 -6.23
C LEU A 10 2.80 -9.95 -7.31
N GLN A 11 2.27 -10.98 -7.96
CA GLN A 11 1.15 -10.84 -8.90
C GLN A 11 -0.12 -10.37 -8.19
N ILE A 12 -0.40 -10.84 -6.98
CA ILE A 12 -1.50 -10.30 -6.16
C ILE A 12 -1.30 -8.82 -5.91
N ILE A 13 -0.10 -8.38 -5.51
CA ILE A 13 0.22 -6.97 -5.29
C ILE A 13 0.00 -6.14 -6.57
N PHE A 14 0.43 -6.65 -7.72
CA PHE A 14 0.20 -5.99 -9.00
C PHE A 14 -1.30 -5.88 -9.33
N LEU A 15 -2.05 -6.98 -9.19
CA LEU A 15 -3.48 -7.01 -9.48
C LEU A 15 -4.29 -6.11 -8.54
N THR A 16 -3.94 -6.03 -7.26
CA THR A 16 -4.61 -5.14 -6.31
C THR A 16 -4.37 -3.68 -6.67
N ILE A 17 -3.17 -3.30 -7.12
CA ILE A 17 -2.88 -1.94 -7.58
C ILE A 17 -3.65 -1.62 -8.88
N VAL A 18 -3.73 -2.55 -9.83
CA VAL A 18 -4.56 -2.36 -11.03
C VAL A 18 -6.02 -2.19 -10.62
N PHE A 19 -6.54 -3.05 -9.75
CA PHE A 19 -7.91 -2.95 -9.22
C PHE A 19 -8.16 -1.62 -8.50
N LEU A 20 -7.16 -1.11 -7.77
CA LEU A 20 -7.21 0.21 -7.13
C LEU A 20 -7.36 1.37 -8.12
N HIS A 21 -7.08 1.22 -9.41
CA HIS A 21 -7.38 2.22 -10.43
C HIS A 21 -8.81 2.12 -10.96
N ILE A 22 -9.39 0.92 -10.95
CA ILE A 22 -10.72 0.63 -11.48
C ILE A 22 -11.81 0.95 -10.46
N THR A 23 -11.52 0.67 -9.18
CA THR A 23 -12.52 0.78 -8.13
C THR A 23 -13.05 2.21 -7.99
N LYS A 24 -14.37 2.32 -7.82
CA LYS A 24 -15.07 3.57 -7.55
C LYS A 24 -15.48 3.72 -6.09
N LYS A 25 -15.32 2.65 -5.29
CA LYS A 25 -15.73 2.58 -3.90
C LYS A 25 -14.50 2.57 -3.00
N ASN A 26 -14.51 3.40 -1.97
CA ASN A 26 -13.38 3.46 -1.03
C ASN A 26 -13.27 2.22 -0.14
N LEU A 27 -14.40 1.54 0.15
CA LEU A 27 -14.37 0.28 0.89
C LEU A 27 -13.59 -0.80 0.14
N ASP A 28 -13.84 -0.93 -1.16
CA ASP A 28 -13.11 -1.87 -2.02
C ASP A 28 -11.61 -1.50 -2.09
N ALA A 29 -11.29 -0.21 -2.07
CA ALA A 29 -9.90 0.26 -2.04
C ALA A 29 -9.19 -0.11 -0.73
N ILE A 30 -9.85 0.04 0.42
CA ILE A 30 -9.32 -0.38 1.71
C ILE A 30 -9.10 -1.90 1.74
N PHE A 31 -10.06 -2.67 1.21
CA PHE A 31 -9.93 -4.12 1.14
C PHE A 31 -8.76 -4.55 0.25
N ALA A 32 -8.60 -3.94 -0.92
CA ALA A 32 -7.47 -4.19 -1.81
C ALA A 32 -6.13 -3.86 -1.14
N TYR A 33 -6.05 -2.75 -0.42
CA TYR A 33 -4.88 -2.40 0.38
C TYR A 33 -4.60 -3.42 1.51
N GLY A 34 -5.64 -3.91 2.19
CA GLY A 34 -5.51 -4.96 3.20
C GLY A 34 -4.93 -6.25 2.63
N ILE A 35 -5.41 -6.69 1.46
CA ILE A 35 -4.84 -7.85 0.74
C ILE A 35 -3.37 -7.60 0.36
N GLN A 36 -3.07 -6.40 -0.16
CA GLN A 36 -1.71 -6.03 -0.55
C GLN A 36 -0.75 -6.09 0.65
N SER A 37 -1.16 -5.51 1.79
CA SER A 37 -0.37 -5.51 3.02
C SER A 37 -0.20 -6.91 3.61
N LEU A 38 -1.21 -7.78 3.48
CA LEU A 38 -1.11 -9.19 3.88
C LEU A 38 -0.10 -9.93 2.98
N ALA A 39 -0.09 -9.68 1.68
CA ALA A 39 0.92 -10.26 0.78
C ALA A 39 2.35 -9.83 1.17
N ILE A 40 2.56 -8.55 1.51
CA ILE A 40 3.84 -8.05 2.03
C ILE A 40 4.22 -8.72 3.35
N LEU A 41 3.28 -8.90 4.27
CA LEU A 41 3.51 -9.61 5.52
C LEU A 41 4.03 -11.04 5.28
N ILE A 42 3.40 -11.77 4.35
CA ILE A 42 3.83 -13.13 4.01
C ILE A 42 5.23 -13.12 3.38
N LEU A 43 5.53 -12.15 2.51
CA LEU A 43 6.87 -11.98 1.93
C LEU A 43 7.92 -11.76 3.03
N LEU A 44 7.69 -10.84 3.98
CA LEU A 44 8.60 -10.56 5.10
C LEU A 44 8.80 -11.77 6.02
N ILE A 45 7.73 -12.53 6.31
CA ILE A 45 7.82 -13.76 7.09
C ILE A 45 8.66 -14.81 6.33
N ASN A 46 8.49 -14.94 5.02
CA ASN A 46 9.32 -15.85 4.24
C ASN A 46 10.79 -15.40 4.23
N SER A 47 11.07 -14.11 4.08
CA SER A 47 12.43 -13.57 4.21
C SER A 47 13.04 -13.88 5.59
N PHE A 48 12.27 -13.81 6.68
CA PHE A 48 12.73 -14.24 8.00
C PHE A 48 13.14 -15.72 8.02
N PHE A 49 12.33 -16.62 7.44
CA PHE A 49 12.67 -18.05 7.40
C PHE A 49 13.91 -18.35 6.54
N GLU A 50 14.19 -17.53 5.52
CA GLU A 50 15.35 -17.72 4.64
C GLU A 50 16.63 -17.13 5.21
N THR A 51 16.52 -16.00 5.92
CA THR A 51 17.68 -15.27 6.46
C THR A 51 18.00 -15.57 7.93
N GLY A 52 17.01 -16.01 8.71
CA GLY A 52 17.10 -16.18 10.16
C GLY A 52 17.17 -14.88 10.97
N ASP A 53 16.98 -13.71 10.34
CA ASP A 53 17.15 -12.41 11.00
C ASP A 53 15.92 -12.03 11.84
N ILE A 54 16.07 -12.05 13.17
CA ILE A 54 15.01 -11.72 14.13
C ILE A 54 14.44 -10.31 13.93
N SER A 55 15.23 -9.37 13.39
CA SER A 55 14.74 -8.02 13.10
C SER A 55 13.60 -8.03 12.06
N LEU A 56 13.67 -8.90 11.06
CA LEU A 56 12.61 -9.08 10.06
C LEU A 56 11.32 -9.61 10.67
N LEU A 57 11.40 -10.51 11.66
CA LEU A 57 10.23 -10.99 12.38
C LEU A 57 9.57 -9.86 13.17
N PHE A 58 10.36 -9.01 13.82
CA PHE A 58 9.85 -7.84 14.54
C PHE A 58 9.14 -6.86 13.59
N ILE A 59 9.74 -6.58 12.43
CA ILE A 59 9.16 -5.71 11.40
C ILE A 59 7.88 -6.33 10.83
N ALA A 60 7.87 -7.63 10.52
CA ALA A 60 6.69 -8.34 10.05
C ALA A 60 5.53 -8.22 11.06
N LEU A 61 5.82 -8.38 12.36
CA LEU A 61 4.82 -8.23 13.41
C LEU A 61 4.25 -6.80 13.46
N LEU A 62 5.11 -5.78 13.35
CA LEU A 62 4.67 -4.39 13.28
C LEU A 62 3.83 -4.11 12.02
N VAL A 63 4.24 -4.60 10.86
CA VAL A 63 3.47 -4.49 9.61
C VAL A 63 2.10 -5.17 9.76
N CYS A 64 2.03 -6.33 10.41
CA CYS A 64 0.77 -7.01 10.69
C CYS A 64 -0.16 -6.14 11.54
N ILE A 65 0.32 -5.68 12.70
CA ILE A 65 -0.49 -4.87 13.61
C ILE A 65 -0.93 -3.57 12.92
N VAL A 66 0.01 -2.86 12.30
CA VAL A 66 -0.25 -1.50 11.81
C VAL A 66 -0.95 -1.51 10.46
N LYS A 67 -0.39 -2.21 9.45
CA LYS A 67 -0.90 -2.14 8.07
C LYS A 67 -2.04 -3.12 7.77
N VAL A 68 -2.09 -4.28 8.44
CA VAL A 68 -3.14 -5.28 8.19
C VAL A 68 -4.36 -5.06 9.09
N ILE A 69 -4.16 -4.62 10.34
CA ILE A 69 -5.26 -4.45 11.31
C ILE A 69 -5.62 -2.98 11.49
N LEU A 70 -4.69 -2.16 11.99
CA LEU A 70 -5.01 -0.78 12.40
C LEU A 70 -5.38 0.12 11.21
N ALA A 71 -4.61 0.12 10.13
CA ALA A 71 -4.85 1.00 8.99
C ALA A 71 -6.19 0.73 8.29
N PRO A 72 -6.55 -0.51 7.90
CA PRO A 72 -7.85 -0.80 7.32
C PRO A 72 -9.00 -0.48 8.28
N GLY A 73 -8.85 -0.78 9.57
CA GLY A 73 -9.83 -0.45 10.60
C GLY A 73 -10.06 1.06 10.73
N PHE A 74 -8.98 1.84 10.77
CA PHE A 74 -9.04 3.30 10.83
C PHE A 74 -9.76 3.90 9.62
N PHE A 75 -9.43 3.46 8.39
CA PHE A 75 -10.09 3.95 7.19
C PHE A 75 -11.57 3.52 7.11
N ALA A 76 -11.90 2.29 7.52
CA ALA A 76 -13.28 1.82 7.52
C ALA A 76 -14.16 2.62 8.50
N GLN A 77 -13.62 2.94 9.69
CA GLN A 77 -14.30 3.82 10.65
C GLN A 77 -14.50 5.22 10.09
N LEU A 78 -13.48 5.78 9.41
CA LEU A 78 -13.56 7.11 8.81
C LEU A 78 -14.65 7.21 7.74
N ILE A 79 -14.81 6.18 6.90
CA ILE A 79 -15.88 6.12 5.89
C ILE A 79 -17.25 6.05 6.56
N LYS A 80 -17.42 5.20 7.58
CA LYS A 80 -18.71 5.02 8.26
C LYS A 80 -19.15 6.27 9.02
N LYS A 81 -18.20 7.02 9.60
CA LYS A 81 -18.49 8.17 10.46
C LYS A 81 -18.93 9.42 9.71
N ASN A 82 -18.43 9.63 8.49
CA ASN A 82 -18.55 10.95 7.87
C ASN A 82 -19.64 11.06 6.78
N GLU A 83 -20.38 9.99 6.44
CA GLU A 83 -21.33 9.96 5.28
C GLU A 83 -20.76 10.60 4.01
N LEU A 84 -19.43 10.69 3.91
CA LEU A 84 -18.78 11.40 2.84
C LEU A 84 -18.95 10.51 1.62
N ILE A 85 -19.73 11.01 0.67
CA ILE A 85 -19.84 10.52 -0.69
C ILE A 85 -18.47 10.75 -1.34
N PHE A 86 -17.45 10.03 -0.87
CA PHE A 86 -16.12 10.02 -1.43
C PHE A 86 -16.25 9.29 -2.76
N SER A 87 -16.60 10.04 -3.81
CA SER A 87 -16.49 9.52 -5.15
C SER A 87 -15.00 9.30 -5.40
N ALA A 88 -14.58 8.04 -5.58
CA ALA A 88 -13.24 7.71 -6.06
C ALA A 88 -13.17 8.11 -7.54
N SER A 89 -13.24 9.41 -7.75
CA SER A 89 -13.20 10.07 -9.03
C SER A 89 -11.75 10.20 -9.45
N THR A 90 -11.51 9.91 -10.72
CA THR A 90 -10.22 10.01 -11.37
C THR A 90 -10.17 11.25 -12.25
N TYR A 91 -8.97 11.77 -12.52
CA TYR A 91 -8.79 12.83 -13.51
C TYR A 91 -8.96 12.30 -14.93
N LEU A 92 -8.40 11.13 -15.20
CA LEU A 92 -8.50 10.45 -16.49
C LEU A 92 -9.71 9.51 -16.54
N ASN A 93 -10.26 9.33 -17.74
CA ASN A 93 -11.26 8.30 -17.99
C ASN A 93 -10.63 6.90 -17.93
N MET A 94 -11.48 5.87 -17.82
CA MET A 94 -11.02 4.49 -17.64
C MET A 94 -10.16 3.98 -18.82
N PRO A 95 -10.52 4.21 -20.10
CA PRO A 95 -9.67 3.76 -21.22
C PRO A 95 -8.28 4.39 -21.22
N LEU A 96 -8.16 5.71 -21.01
CA LEU A 96 -6.85 6.38 -20.96
C LEU A 96 -6.05 5.91 -19.75
N THR A 97 -6.70 5.69 -18.60
CA THR A 97 -6.06 5.13 -17.41
C THR A 97 -5.43 3.77 -17.73
N LEU A 98 -6.16 2.85 -18.38
CA LEU A 98 -5.62 1.55 -18.77
C LEU A 98 -4.44 1.66 -19.75
N VAL A 99 -4.50 2.59 -20.71
CA VAL A 99 -3.38 2.86 -21.64
C VAL A 99 -2.14 3.32 -20.86
N VAL A 100 -2.30 4.21 -19.89
CA VAL A 100 -1.20 4.67 -19.03
C VAL A 100 -0.65 3.52 -18.20
N LEU A 101 -1.49 2.69 -17.58
CA LEU A 101 -1.04 1.52 -16.81
C LEU A 101 -0.24 0.54 -17.67
N ALA A 102 -0.72 0.23 -18.89
CA ALA A 102 -0.01 -0.61 -19.84
C ALA A 102 1.32 0.00 -20.25
N THR A 103 1.36 1.32 -20.51
CA THR A 103 2.58 2.04 -20.88
C THR A 103 3.60 2.04 -19.74
N LEU A 104 3.18 2.31 -18.51
CA LEU A 104 4.06 2.30 -17.34
C LEU A 104 4.60 0.89 -17.04
N THR A 105 3.76 -0.14 -17.20
CA THR A 105 4.18 -1.54 -17.05
C THR A 105 5.20 -1.93 -18.13
N ALA A 106 4.91 -1.60 -19.40
CA ALA A 106 5.85 -1.85 -20.50
C ALA A 106 7.16 -1.06 -20.32
N MET A 107 7.09 0.16 -19.79
CA MET A 107 8.25 0.99 -19.49
C MET A 107 9.12 0.35 -18.40
N ALA A 108 8.54 -0.18 -17.33
CA ALA A 108 9.29 -0.88 -16.28
C ALA A 108 10.00 -2.16 -16.78
N HIS A 109 9.42 -2.84 -17.78
CA HIS A 109 10.04 -3.98 -18.47
C HIS A 109 11.00 -3.59 -19.60
N SER A 110 11.21 -2.29 -19.84
CA SER A 110 12.10 -1.83 -20.89
C SER A 110 13.57 -2.02 -20.52
N TYR A 111 14.43 -2.22 -21.53
CA TYR A 111 15.88 -2.34 -21.36
C TYR A 111 16.52 -1.13 -20.66
N ARG A 112 15.85 0.03 -20.67
CA ARG A 112 16.31 1.24 -19.97
C ARG A 112 16.42 1.04 -18.47
N PHE A 113 15.56 0.20 -17.90
CA PHE A 113 15.54 -0.11 -16.47
C PHE A 113 16.29 -1.41 -16.12
N SER A 114 16.88 -2.09 -17.12
CA SER A 114 17.69 -3.29 -16.90
C SER A 114 18.79 -3.12 -15.83
N PRO A 115 19.49 -1.98 -15.70
CA PRO A 115 20.47 -1.81 -14.61
C PRO A 115 19.87 -1.91 -13.20
N ILE A 116 18.57 -1.62 -13.05
CA ILE A 116 17.85 -1.63 -11.78
C ILE A 116 17.11 -2.96 -11.60
N THR A 117 16.64 -3.57 -12.68
CA THR A 117 15.88 -4.84 -12.62
C THR A 117 16.79 -6.07 -12.68
N ASN A 118 18.02 -5.95 -13.20
CA ASN A 118 18.99 -7.03 -13.32
C ASN A 118 20.00 -7.06 -12.14
N ILE A 119 19.66 -6.48 -10.99
CA ILE A 119 20.47 -6.55 -9.76
C ILE A 119 20.65 -8.03 -9.34
N ILE A 120 19.58 -8.81 -9.46
CA ILE A 120 19.58 -10.26 -9.29
C ILE A 120 19.05 -10.86 -10.59
N PRO A 121 19.90 -11.40 -11.47
CA PRO A 121 19.48 -11.88 -12.79
C PRO A 121 18.39 -12.94 -12.74
N ALA A 122 18.39 -13.79 -11.71
CA ALA A 122 17.36 -14.81 -11.51
C ALA A 122 15.95 -14.20 -11.27
N ASN A 123 15.89 -12.96 -10.79
CA ASN A 123 14.65 -12.26 -10.43
C ASN A 123 14.31 -11.10 -11.40
N GLU A 124 14.99 -10.96 -12.54
CA GLU A 124 14.84 -9.79 -13.42
C GLU A 124 13.37 -9.47 -13.78
N THR A 125 12.60 -10.51 -14.09
CA THR A 125 11.17 -10.40 -14.41
C THR A 125 10.34 -9.95 -13.21
N LEU A 126 10.70 -10.39 -12.00
CA LEU A 126 10.04 -10.04 -10.75
C LEU A 126 10.39 -8.62 -10.30
N LEU A 127 11.65 -8.20 -10.43
CA LEU A 127 12.03 -6.81 -10.17
C LEU A 127 11.34 -5.86 -11.14
N SER A 128 11.22 -6.24 -12.42
CA SER A 128 10.48 -5.45 -13.43
C SER A 128 9.00 -5.32 -13.07
N LEU A 129 8.39 -6.40 -12.56
CA LEU A 129 7.00 -6.38 -12.09
C LEU A 129 6.85 -5.51 -10.82
N ALA A 130 7.76 -5.64 -9.85
CA ALA A 130 7.77 -4.82 -8.64
C ALA A 130 7.98 -3.32 -8.97
N LEU A 131 8.87 -3.02 -9.91
CA LEU A 131 9.06 -1.66 -10.42
C LEU A 131 7.80 -1.12 -11.10
N SER A 132 7.10 -1.97 -11.86
CA SER A 132 5.78 -1.62 -12.41
C SER A 132 4.82 -1.24 -11.30
N THR A 133 4.75 -2.02 -10.20
CA THR A 133 3.87 -1.70 -9.07
C THR A 133 4.16 -0.35 -8.42
N MET A 134 5.44 0.07 -8.36
CA MET A 134 5.81 1.41 -7.91
C MET A 134 5.28 2.50 -8.85
N PHE A 135 5.50 2.39 -10.17
CA PHE A 135 5.01 3.37 -11.13
C PHE A 135 3.49 3.47 -11.13
N LEU A 136 2.81 2.33 -11.06
CA LEU A 136 1.37 2.25 -11.00
C LEU A 136 0.84 2.91 -9.71
N SER A 137 1.50 2.69 -8.57
CA SER A 137 1.13 3.34 -7.30
C SER A 137 1.39 4.85 -7.32
N LEU A 138 2.50 5.31 -7.92
CA LEU A 138 2.76 6.73 -8.15
C LEU A 138 1.67 7.38 -9.01
N PHE A 139 1.30 6.73 -10.12
CA PHE A 139 0.21 7.20 -10.97
C PHE A 139 -1.14 7.21 -10.26
N LEU A 140 -1.40 6.25 -9.37
CA LEU A 140 -2.61 6.21 -8.55
C LEU A 140 -2.75 7.48 -7.70
N ILE A 141 -1.65 7.93 -7.07
CA ILE A 141 -1.63 9.16 -6.26
C ILE A 141 -2.00 10.38 -7.13
N VAL A 142 -1.41 10.47 -8.33
CA VAL A 142 -1.63 11.60 -9.24
C VAL A 142 -3.05 11.60 -9.83
N ASN A 143 -3.56 10.44 -10.22
CA ASN A 143 -4.82 10.33 -10.95
C ASN A 143 -6.06 10.39 -10.04
N ARG A 144 -5.92 10.23 -8.71
CA ARG A 144 -7.03 10.26 -7.76
C ARG A 144 -7.30 11.67 -7.23
N LYS A 145 -8.58 12.06 -7.18
CA LYS A 145 -9.04 13.36 -6.63
C LYS A 145 -9.31 13.32 -5.13
N GLY A 146 -9.70 12.15 -4.61
CA GLY A 146 -10.07 11.99 -3.20
C GLY A 146 -8.85 11.79 -2.31
N ALA A 147 -8.79 12.54 -1.21
CA ALA A 147 -7.69 12.45 -0.23
C ALA A 147 -7.50 11.01 0.30
N LEU A 148 -8.58 10.28 0.60
CA LEU A 148 -8.49 8.89 1.05
C LEU A 148 -7.87 7.99 -0.03
N SER A 149 -8.30 8.12 -1.28
CA SER A 149 -7.73 7.33 -2.39
C SER A 149 -6.26 7.69 -2.64
N GLN A 150 -5.86 8.95 -2.44
CA GLN A 150 -4.46 9.37 -2.52
C GLN A 150 -3.62 8.76 -1.38
N ILE A 151 -4.13 8.75 -0.14
CA ILE A 151 -3.48 8.09 1.00
C ILE A 151 -3.31 6.59 0.72
N ILE A 152 -4.34 5.91 0.22
CA ILE A 152 -4.22 4.50 -0.19
C ILE A 152 -3.15 4.35 -1.28
N GLY A 153 -3.06 5.27 -2.24
CA GLY A 153 -2.01 5.28 -3.25
C GLY A 153 -0.60 5.40 -2.66
N ILE A 154 -0.41 6.23 -1.64
CA ILE A 154 0.86 6.37 -0.91
C ILE A 154 1.20 5.06 -0.19
N LEU A 155 0.24 4.48 0.53
CA LEU A 155 0.45 3.21 1.24
C LEU A 155 0.73 2.04 0.28
N SER A 156 0.09 2.04 -0.90
CA SER A 156 0.37 1.07 -1.97
C SER A 156 1.76 1.27 -2.58
N LEU A 157 2.25 2.50 -2.66
CA LEU A 157 3.61 2.80 -3.11
C LEU A 157 4.65 2.26 -2.12
N GLU A 158 4.47 2.50 -0.83
CA GLU A 158 5.34 1.94 0.22
C GLU A 158 5.39 0.41 0.16
N ASN A 159 4.23 -0.24 0.02
CA ASN A 159 4.16 -1.70 -0.14
C ASN A 159 4.92 -2.16 -1.40
N SER A 160 4.82 -1.40 -2.50
CA SER A 160 5.58 -1.69 -3.74
C SER A 160 7.09 -1.51 -3.54
N ILE A 161 7.51 -0.53 -2.73
CA ILE A 161 8.92 -0.32 -2.34
C ILE A 161 9.46 -1.49 -1.52
N VAL A 162 8.69 -1.94 -0.53
CA VAL A 162 9.07 -3.10 0.29
C VAL A 162 9.17 -4.37 -0.58
N ALA A 163 8.18 -4.62 -1.45
CA ALA A 163 8.22 -5.75 -2.36
C ALA A 163 9.47 -5.73 -3.25
N PHE A 164 9.76 -4.59 -3.89
CA PHE A 164 10.94 -4.44 -4.73
C PHE A 164 12.23 -4.71 -3.95
N ALA A 165 12.36 -4.17 -2.74
CA ALA A 165 13.55 -4.36 -1.91
C ALA A 165 13.78 -5.83 -1.54
N ILE A 166 12.71 -6.57 -1.20
CA ILE A 166 12.79 -8.01 -0.95
C ILE A 166 13.26 -8.76 -2.20
N PHE A 167 12.67 -8.50 -3.37
CA PHE A 167 13.10 -9.20 -4.59
C PHE A 167 14.49 -8.79 -5.08
N ALA A 168 14.96 -7.60 -4.69
CA ALA A 168 16.31 -7.09 -4.94
C ALA A 168 17.37 -7.60 -3.95
N GLY A 169 17.01 -8.46 -2.98
CA GLY A 169 17.95 -9.00 -1.99
C GLY A 169 18.34 -8.00 -0.90
N LEU A 170 17.54 -6.96 -0.71
CA LEU A 170 17.77 -5.88 0.27
C LEU A 170 16.97 -6.09 1.55
N GLU A 171 16.37 -7.26 1.78
CA GLU A 171 15.58 -7.57 2.97
C GLU A 171 16.37 -7.38 4.28
N GLN A 172 17.65 -7.74 4.32
CA GLN A 172 18.52 -7.56 5.49
C GLN A 172 19.10 -6.13 5.60
N SER A 173 18.87 -5.27 4.61
CA SER A 173 19.42 -3.92 4.63
C SER A 173 18.78 -3.10 5.74
N LEU A 174 19.60 -2.53 6.62
CA LEU A 174 19.15 -1.59 7.65
C LEU A 174 18.34 -0.43 7.06
N GLY A 175 18.66 0.01 5.83
CA GLY A 175 17.92 1.06 5.14
C GLY A 175 16.46 0.70 4.88
N LEU A 176 16.20 -0.55 4.45
CA LEU A 176 14.83 -1.03 4.25
C LEU A 176 14.08 -1.11 5.58
N GLN A 177 14.71 -1.71 6.58
CA GLN A 177 14.12 -1.92 7.90
C GLN A 177 13.73 -0.60 8.57
N ILE A 178 14.66 0.37 8.57
CA ILE A 178 14.42 1.71 9.09
C ILE A 178 13.33 2.42 8.27
N GLY A 179 13.30 2.25 6.94
CA GLY A 179 12.26 2.81 6.09
C GLY A 179 10.86 2.34 6.49
N ILE A 180 10.69 1.03 6.73
CA ILE A 180 9.40 0.45 7.17
C ILE A 180 9.02 0.96 8.57
N LEU A 181 9.98 1.01 9.51
CA LEU A 181 9.73 1.52 10.86
C LEU A 181 9.37 3.00 10.87
N PHE A 182 10.06 3.80 10.06
CA PHE A 182 9.83 5.22 9.92
C PHE A 182 8.43 5.49 9.37
N ASP A 183 8.05 4.79 8.30
CA ASP A 183 6.71 4.85 7.72
C ASP A 183 5.62 4.56 8.77
N ILE A 184 5.74 3.45 9.49
CA ILE A 184 4.82 3.08 10.57
C ILE A 184 4.74 4.18 11.64
N SER A 185 5.88 4.77 12.01
CA SER A 185 5.93 5.84 13.01
C SER A 185 5.19 7.10 12.53
N ILE A 186 5.40 7.50 11.28
CA ILE A 186 4.70 8.63 10.65
C ILE A 186 3.19 8.35 10.59
N TRP A 187 2.80 7.14 10.20
CA TRP A 187 1.39 6.74 10.18
C TRP A 187 0.72 6.87 11.56
N LEU A 188 1.38 6.41 12.63
CA LEU A 188 0.87 6.52 14.00
C LEU A 188 0.73 7.97 14.47
N ILE A 189 1.70 8.83 14.12
CA ILE A 189 1.64 10.28 14.43
C ILE A 189 0.45 10.91 13.71
N ILE A 190 0.30 10.66 12.41
CA ILE A 190 -0.81 11.20 11.61
C ILE A 190 -2.15 10.73 12.18
N ALA A 191 -2.30 9.44 12.45
CA ALA A 191 -3.54 8.88 13.01
C ALA A 191 -3.88 9.52 14.37
N THR A 192 -2.90 9.67 15.25
CA THR A 192 -3.09 10.27 16.58
C THR A 192 -3.50 11.73 16.49
N VAL A 193 -2.80 12.54 15.67
CA VAL A 193 -3.15 13.95 15.45
C VAL A 193 -4.57 14.07 14.89
N PHE A 194 -4.94 13.21 13.95
CA PHE A 194 -6.28 13.23 13.35
C PHE A 194 -7.37 12.89 14.37
N ILE A 195 -7.15 11.89 15.21
CA ILE A 195 -8.06 11.52 16.31
C ILE A 195 -8.19 12.67 17.30
N SER A 196 -7.09 13.30 17.70
CA SER A 196 -7.11 14.46 18.60
C SER A 196 -7.85 15.66 18.00
N MET A 197 -7.68 15.92 16.70
CA MET A 197 -8.43 16.97 16.00
C MET A 197 -9.94 16.69 16.00
N ILE A 198 -10.35 15.44 15.74
CA ILE A 198 -11.76 15.03 15.81
C ILE A 198 -12.30 15.24 17.23
N TYR A 199 -11.58 14.77 18.25
CA TYR A 199 -12.01 14.93 19.64
C TYR A 199 -12.15 16.40 20.02
N LYS A 200 -11.19 17.25 19.62
CA LYS A 200 -11.23 18.69 19.91
C LYS A 200 -12.40 19.40 19.21
N GLN A 201 -12.73 18.99 17.99
CA GLN A 201 -13.81 19.61 17.22
C GLN A 201 -15.20 19.17 17.68
N PHE A 202 -15.35 17.92 18.15
CA PHE A 202 -16.65 17.32 18.45
C PHE A 202 -16.89 17.02 19.93
N GLY A 203 -15.91 17.22 20.82
CA GLY A 203 -16.01 17.04 22.27
C GLY A 203 -16.16 15.59 22.74
N SER A 204 -16.43 14.66 21.84
CA SER A 204 -16.50 13.22 22.12
C SER A 204 -15.90 12.41 20.96
N LEU A 205 -15.40 11.22 21.29
CA LEU A 205 -15.14 10.17 20.28
C LEU A 205 -16.42 9.37 19.98
N ASP A 206 -17.47 9.56 20.79
CA ASP A 206 -18.73 8.83 20.75
C ASP A 206 -19.72 9.49 19.77
N VAL A 207 -19.99 8.78 18.68
CA VAL A 207 -20.83 9.25 17.56
C VAL A 207 -22.29 9.43 18.00
N THR A 208 -22.68 8.88 19.15
CA THR A 208 -24.05 8.96 19.69
C THR A 208 -24.41 10.38 20.14
N ASP A 209 -23.42 11.16 20.61
CA ASP A 209 -23.64 12.54 21.05
C ASP A 209 -23.81 13.52 19.88
N MET A 210 -23.40 13.15 18.67
CA MET A 210 -23.49 13.99 17.47
C MET A 210 -24.91 14.10 16.89
N LYS A 211 -25.89 13.31 17.38
CA LYS A 211 -27.30 13.39 16.97
C LYS A 211 -28.09 14.52 17.64
N LYS A 212 -27.55 15.18 18.67
CA LYS A 212 -28.26 16.21 19.46
C LYS A 212 -28.20 17.63 18.87
N LEU A 213 -27.53 17.82 17.73
CA LEU A 213 -27.44 19.13 17.04
C LEU A 213 -28.45 19.29 15.89
N LYS A 214 -29.49 18.45 15.85
CA LYS A 214 -30.56 18.53 14.84
C LYS A 214 -31.87 19.14 15.37
N GLU A 215 -31.80 19.83 16.50
CA GLU A 215 -32.86 20.71 17.02
C GLU A 215 -32.42 22.17 16.94
#